data_AF-A0AAJ6P1U8-F1
#
_entry.id   AF-A0AAJ6P1U8-F1
#
_cell.length_a   1.000
_cell.length_b   1.000
_cell.length_c   1.000
_cell.angle_alpha   90.00
_cell.angle_beta   90.00
_cell.angle_gamma   90.00
#
_symmetry.space_group_name_H-M   'P 1'
#
loop_
_entity.id
_entity.type
_entity.pdbx_description
1 polymer ?
#
loop_
_entity_poly.entity_id
_entity_poly.type
_entity_poly.pdbx_seq_one_letter_code
_entity_poly.pdbx_strand_id
1 'polypeptide(L)'
;MRNIKKSQEINEQIEFGLDTIDPNRTVEIKLKDLMLIYKTFEELNRFFHQPMHYPTMEDINTFLGNKDVGAFSIIGKIYYRVLNKYIPKNIMEKVEEDFFSPENSPYYYKVKNDENIDDGTLNVIDRQSFAEFVEILLAENKQEWEVQNIEQFIENISAYAQDIDGLYHNLGFDTSAETPTWRIFAQILKGATIYE
;
A
#
# COMPACT_ATOMS: atom_id res chain seq x y z
N MET A 1 19.43 -14.52 10.82
CA MET A 1 20.20 -13.35 10.37
C MET A 1 19.47 -12.53 9.29
N ARG A 2 19.00 -13.12 8.18
CA ARG A 2 18.29 -12.38 7.10
C ARG A 2 17.00 -11.68 7.53
N ASN A 3 16.16 -12.34 8.35
CA ASN A 3 14.91 -11.74 8.85
C ASN A 3 15.15 -10.63 9.87
N ILE A 4 16.22 -10.72 10.68
CA ILE A 4 16.58 -9.68 11.65
C ILE A 4 16.96 -8.39 10.93
N LYS A 5 17.77 -8.48 9.87
CA LYS A 5 18.14 -7.32 9.05
C LYS A 5 16.90 -6.65 8.43
N LYS A 6 16.00 -7.45 7.86
CA LYS A 6 14.73 -6.96 7.31
C LYS A 6 13.84 -6.27 8.35
N SER A 7 13.78 -6.80 9.58
CA SER A 7 13.05 -6.17 10.68
C SER A 7 13.71 -4.89 11.17
N GLN A 8 15.05 -4.81 11.17
CA GLN A 8 15.77 -3.58 11.50
C GLN A 8 15.50 -2.47 10.49
N GLU A 9 15.40 -2.81 9.19
CA GLU A 9 14.98 -1.86 8.16
C GLU A 9 13.62 -1.24 8.49
N ILE A 10 12.67 -1.98 9.09
CA ILE A 10 11.36 -1.40 9.49
C ILE A 10 11.52 -0.32 10.57
N ASN A 11 12.38 -0.56 11.56
CA ASN A 11 12.60 0.42 12.63
C ASN A 11 13.20 1.70 12.06
N GLU A 12 14.19 1.56 11.17
CA GLU A 12 14.82 2.71 10.49
C GLU A 12 13.78 3.53 9.72
N GLN A 13 12.81 2.87 9.06
CA GLN A 13 11.74 3.55 8.33
C GLN A 13 10.80 4.34 9.24
N ILE A 14 10.44 3.76 10.39
CA ILE A 14 9.51 4.40 11.35
C ILE A 14 10.20 5.56 12.09
N GLU A 15 11.48 5.43 12.39
CA GLU A 15 12.23 6.42 13.18
C GLU A 15 12.84 7.55 12.33
N PHE A 16 12.85 7.39 11.00
CA PHE A 16 13.49 8.34 10.09
C PHE A 16 12.91 9.76 10.21
N GLY A 17 13.80 10.75 10.33
CA GLY A 17 13.45 12.17 10.38
C GLY A 17 12.77 12.63 11.68
N LEU A 18 12.47 11.73 12.64
CA LEU A 18 11.87 12.11 13.93
C LEU A 18 12.81 12.97 14.78
N ASP A 19 14.12 12.82 14.61
CA ASP A 19 15.16 13.63 15.25
C ASP A 19 15.13 15.11 14.83
N THR A 20 14.45 15.42 13.71
CA THR A 20 14.26 16.79 13.23
C THR A 20 13.11 17.54 13.93
N ILE A 21 12.34 16.84 14.76
CA ILE A 21 11.22 17.40 15.52
C ILE A 21 11.72 17.80 16.90
N ASP A 22 11.41 19.03 17.34
CA ASP A 22 11.72 19.50 18.70
C ASP A 22 11.08 18.55 19.74
N PRO A 23 11.88 17.89 20.60
CA PRO A 23 11.37 16.90 21.55
C PRO A 23 10.46 17.49 22.63
N ASN A 24 10.47 18.82 22.81
CA ASN A 24 9.58 19.50 23.76
C ASN A 24 8.27 19.98 23.11
N ARG A 25 8.14 19.87 21.79
CA ARG A 25 6.95 20.30 21.07
C ARG A 25 5.82 19.30 21.30
N THR A 26 4.69 19.81 21.79
CA THR A 26 3.49 19.00 22.05
C THR A 26 2.33 19.38 21.14
N VAL A 27 1.41 18.44 20.94
CA VAL A 27 0.08 18.68 20.36
C VAL A 27 -1.00 18.25 21.36
N GLU A 28 -2.10 18.98 21.42
CA GLU A 28 -3.26 18.61 22.24
C GLU A 28 -4.19 17.70 21.45
N ILE A 29 -4.56 16.55 22.04
CA ILE A 29 -5.48 15.59 21.44
C ILE A 29 -6.71 15.40 22.32
N LYS A 30 -7.89 15.26 21.69
CA LYS A 30 -9.10 14.88 22.43
C LYS A 30 -8.91 13.50 23.05
N LEU A 31 -9.24 13.37 24.34
CA LEU A 31 -9.11 12.10 25.06
C LEU A 31 -9.79 10.92 24.33
N LYS A 32 -10.96 11.14 23.73
CA LYS A 32 -11.65 10.09 22.96
C LYS A 32 -10.84 9.59 21.77
N ASP A 33 -10.16 10.49 21.06
CA ASP A 33 -9.35 10.15 19.89
C ASP A 33 -8.06 9.44 20.31
N LEU A 34 -7.43 9.91 21.40
CA LEU A 34 -6.31 9.22 22.04
C LEU A 34 -6.70 7.80 22.48
N MET A 35 -7.87 7.63 23.10
CA MET A 35 -8.36 6.32 23.51
C MET A 35 -8.63 5.39 22.33
N LEU A 36 -9.11 5.91 21.19
CA LEU A 36 -9.27 5.10 19.98
C LEU A 36 -7.92 4.58 19.46
N ILE A 37 -6.90 5.45 19.43
CA ILE A 37 -5.52 5.08 19.04
C ILE A 37 -4.98 4.02 20.00
N TYR A 38 -5.07 4.28 21.31
CA TYR A 38 -4.59 3.38 22.35
C TYR A 38 -5.24 2.01 22.27
N LYS A 39 -6.57 1.94 22.18
CA LYS A 39 -7.32 0.68 22.10
C LYS A 39 -6.97 -0.11 20.83
N THR A 40 -6.68 0.58 19.73
CA THR A 40 -6.25 -0.08 18.48
C THR A 40 -4.88 -0.73 18.65
N PHE A 41 -3.91 -0.01 19.21
CA PHE A 41 -2.59 -0.58 19.51
C PHE A 41 -2.63 -1.65 20.60
N GLU A 42 -3.51 -1.53 21.60
CA GLU A 42 -3.74 -2.58 22.60
C GLU A 42 -4.21 -3.88 21.93
N GLU A 43 -5.13 -3.80 20.97
CA GLU A 43 -5.64 -4.97 20.29
C GLU A 43 -4.63 -5.57 19.30
N LEU A 44 -3.87 -4.73 18.57
CA LEU A 44 -2.74 -5.18 17.76
C LEU A 44 -1.71 -5.90 18.63
N ASN A 45 -1.35 -5.32 19.78
CA ASN A 45 -0.44 -5.95 20.72
C ASN A 45 -1.00 -7.26 21.26
N ARG A 46 -2.29 -7.32 21.61
CA ARG A 46 -2.96 -8.56 22.06
C ARG A 46 -2.86 -9.64 21.00
N PHE A 47 -3.22 -9.33 19.75
CA PHE A 47 -3.21 -10.27 18.64
C PHE A 47 -1.79 -10.76 18.34
N PHE A 48 -0.83 -9.85 18.15
CA PHE A 48 0.56 -10.18 17.85
C PHE A 48 1.40 -10.60 19.06
N HIS A 49 0.82 -10.66 20.27
CA HIS A 49 1.56 -11.00 21.49
C HIS A 49 2.15 -12.41 21.45
N GLN A 50 1.39 -13.37 20.88
CA GLN A 50 1.76 -14.77 20.85
C GLN A 50 1.44 -15.37 19.48
N PRO A 51 2.38 -16.09 18.84
CA PRO A 51 2.13 -16.76 17.56
C PRO A 51 0.91 -17.71 17.57
N MET A 52 0.51 -18.20 18.75
CA MET A 52 -0.68 -19.04 18.89
C MET A 52 -2.00 -18.30 18.62
N HIS A 53 -2.03 -16.97 18.60
CA HIS A 53 -3.21 -16.20 18.23
C HIS A 53 -3.40 -16.10 16.70
N TYR A 54 -2.33 -16.36 15.93
CA TYR A 54 -2.32 -16.28 14.46
C TYR A 54 -1.51 -17.43 13.85
N PRO A 55 -1.88 -18.70 14.13
CA PRO A 55 -1.12 -19.85 13.66
C PRO A 55 -1.06 -19.95 12.13
N THR A 56 -2.00 -19.31 11.41
CA THR A 56 -2.08 -19.33 9.95
C THR A 56 -2.15 -17.92 9.35
N MET A 57 -1.89 -17.84 8.04
CA MET A 57 -2.12 -16.60 7.28
C MET A 57 -3.61 -16.21 7.22
N GLU A 58 -4.53 -17.16 7.31
CA GLU A 58 -5.97 -16.89 7.33
C GLU A 58 -6.37 -16.13 8.60
N ASP A 59 -5.75 -16.43 9.73
CA ASP A 59 -5.99 -15.70 10.99
C ASP A 59 -5.54 -14.23 10.87
N ILE A 60 -4.39 -13.99 10.23
CA ILE A 60 -3.88 -12.64 9.96
C ILE A 60 -4.83 -11.90 9.03
N ASN A 61 -5.23 -12.53 7.92
CA ASN A 61 -6.15 -11.93 6.95
C ASN A 61 -7.52 -11.63 7.57
N THR A 62 -8.03 -12.52 8.42
CA THR A 62 -9.30 -12.34 9.13
C THR A 62 -9.22 -11.19 10.13
N PHE A 63 -8.12 -11.10 10.89
CA PHE A 63 -7.91 -10.03 11.86
C PHE A 63 -7.74 -8.66 11.20
N LEU A 64 -6.91 -8.59 10.14
CA LEU A 64 -6.69 -7.35 9.40
C LEU A 64 -7.95 -6.92 8.65
N GLY A 65 -8.66 -7.85 8.02
CA GLY A 65 -9.81 -7.56 7.18
C GLY A 65 -9.44 -6.75 5.94
N ASN A 66 -10.23 -5.73 5.61
CA ASN A 66 -10.07 -4.87 4.45
C ASN A 66 -10.35 -3.40 4.79
N LYS A 67 -10.53 -2.53 3.79
CA LYS A 67 -10.76 -1.09 4.00
C LYS A 67 -12.03 -0.76 4.79
N ASP A 68 -13.00 -1.68 4.81
CA ASP A 68 -14.32 -1.49 5.42
C ASP A 68 -14.46 -2.20 6.78
N VAL A 69 -13.84 -3.37 6.96
CA VAL A 69 -13.96 -4.20 8.17
C VAL A 69 -12.60 -4.72 8.66
N GLY A 70 -12.49 -5.04 9.96
CA GLY A 70 -11.26 -5.56 10.56
C GLY A 70 -10.32 -4.46 11.11
N ALA A 71 -9.14 -4.86 11.58
CA ALA A 71 -8.17 -3.93 12.17
C ALA A 71 -7.67 -2.89 11.14
N PHE A 72 -7.55 -3.25 9.87
CA PHE A 72 -7.10 -2.36 8.81
C PHE A 72 -8.05 -1.18 8.58
N SER A 73 -9.37 -1.40 8.62
CA SER A 73 -10.34 -0.30 8.49
C SER A 73 -10.23 0.72 9.63
N ILE A 74 -9.93 0.25 10.85
CA ILE A 74 -9.71 1.14 12.01
C ILE A 74 -8.38 1.89 11.92
N ILE A 75 -7.31 1.23 11.48
CA ILE A 75 -6.00 1.87 11.24
C ILE A 75 -6.15 2.97 10.18
N GLY A 76 -6.79 2.68 9.05
CA GLY A 76 -7.05 3.65 8.00
C GLY A 76 -7.89 4.83 8.50
N LYS A 77 -8.95 4.57 9.28
CA LYS A 77 -9.73 5.62 9.93
C LYS A 77 -8.88 6.49 10.86
N ILE A 78 -8.00 5.90 11.66
CA ILE A 78 -7.10 6.64 12.56
C ILE A 78 -6.17 7.53 11.74
N TYR A 79 -5.50 6.96 10.74
CA TYR A 79 -4.55 7.66 9.90
C TYR A 79 -5.18 8.85 9.16
N TYR A 80 -6.21 8.57 8.35
CA TYR A 80 -6.79 9.59 7.47
C TYR A 80 -7.72 10.57 8.18
N ARG A 81 -8.44 10.15 9.24
CA ARG A 81 -9.52 10.97 9.83
C ARG A 81 -9.28 11.40 11.27
N VAL A 82 -8.35 10.78 11.99
CA VAL A 82 -8.09 11.13 13.40
C VAL A 82 -6.78 11.89 13.51
N LEU A 83 -5.66 11.28 13.14
CA LEU A 83 -4.33 11.86 13.29
C LEU A 83 -4.14 13.13 12.47
N ASN A 84 -4.63 13.16 11.23
CA ASN A 84 -4.56 14.32 10.35
C ASN A 84 -5.09 15.63 11.01
N LYS A 85 -6.10 15.53 11.90
CA LYS A 85 -6.65 16.69 12.63
C LYS A 85 -5.68 17.35 13.61
N TYR A 86 -4.68 16.60 14.07
CA TYR A 86 -3.77 17.01 15.15
C TYR A 86 -2.35 17.29 14.65
N ILE A 87 -2.04 16.94 13.39
CA ILE A 87 -0.75 17.22 12.76
C ILE A 87 -0.68 18.72 12.44
N PRO A 88 0.31 19.46 12.97
CA PRO A 88 0.49 20.87 12.62
C PRO A 88 0.78 21.04 11.12
N LYS A 89 0.25 22.10 10.50
CA LYS A 89 0.37 22.33 9.05
C LYS A 89 1.81 22.20 8.53
N ASN A 90 2.78 22.77 9.23
CA ASN A 90 4.20 22.72 8.83
C ASN A 90 4.83 21.32 8.92
N ILE A 91 4.22 20.39 9.67
CA ILE A 91 4.60 18.98 9.69
C ILE A 91 3.85 18.24 8.58
N MET A 92 2.58 18.57 8.34
CA MET A 92 1.82 17.98 7.25
C MET A 92 2.45 18.27 5.88
N GLU A 93 2.87 19.52 5.64
CA GLU A 93 3.60 19.93 4.43
C GLU A 93 4.87 19.06 4.23
N LYS A 94 5.62 18.78 5.31
CA LYS A 94 6.77 17.88 5.26
C LYS A 94 6.41 16.43 4.95
N VAL A 95 5.28 15.94 5.48
CA VAL A 95 4.79 14.59 5.17
C VAL A 95 4.39 14.49 3.69
N GLU A 96 3.73 15.51 3.15
CA GLU A 96 3.35 15.58 1.73
C GLU A 96 4.56 15.70 0.80
N GLU A 97 5.65 16.32 1.26
CA GLU A 97 6.95 16.39 0.58
C GLU A 97 7.84 15.15 0.79
N ASP A 98 7.29 14.08 1.39
CA ASP A 98 8.00 12.82 1.68
C ASP A 98 9.25 12.96 2.56
N PHE A 99 9.34 14.04 3.35
CA PHE A 99 10.51 14.39 4.16
C PHE A 99 10.87 13.34 5.23
N PHE A 100 9.85 12.61 5.72
CA PHE A 100 10.01 11.59 6.76
C PHE A 100 10.25 10.18 6.21
N SER A 101 10.49 10.06 4.90
CA SER A 101 10.81 8.77 4.27
C SER A 101 12.29 8.68 3.95
N PRO A 102 12.96 7.57 4.28
CA PRO A 102 14.34 7.34 3.87
C PRO A 102 14.44 7.07 2.37
N GLU A 103 15.56 7.42 1.75
CA GLU A 103 15.82 7.21 0.31
C GLU A 103 15.66 5.75 -0.15
N ASN A 104 15.86 4.78 0.75
CA ASN A 104 15.76 3.37 0.43
C ASN A 104 14.41 2.81 0.84
N SER A 105 13.67 2.25 -0.10
CA SER A 105 12.43 1.56 0.22
C SER A 105 12.67 0.28 1.06
N PRO A 106 11.79 -0.03 2.02
CA PRO A 106 11.91 -1.22 2.86
C PRO A 106 11.88 -2.53 2.06
N TYR A 107 12.30 -3.66 2.67
CA TYR A 107 12.35 -4.95 1.96
C TYR A 107 11.04 -5.43 1.34
N TYR A 108 9.88 -4.99 1.84
CA TYR A 108 8.57 -5.37 1.32
C TYR A 108 8.17 -4.56 0.09
N TYR A 109 8.85 -3.44 -0.15
CA TYR A 109 8.84 -2.78 -1.45
C TYR A 109 9.72 -3.55 -2.43
N LYS A 110 10.87 -4.08 -2.01
CA LYS A 110 11.78 -4.87 -2.87
C LYS A 110 11.18 -6.23 -3.27
N VAL A 111 10.23 -6.21 -4.19
CA VAL A 111 9.80 -7.40 -4.90
C VAL A 111 10.95 -7.82 -5.80
N LYS A 112 11.49 -9.00 -5.54
CA LYS A 112 12.51 -9.57 -6.40
C LYS A 112 11.86 -10.00 -7.70
N ASN A 113 12.05 -9.25 -8.77
CA ASN A 113 11.65 -9.58 -10.13
C ASN A 113 10.13 -9.64 -10.34
N ASP A 114 9.73 -9.26 -11.55
CA ASP A 114 8.36 -9.25 -12.05
C ASP A 114 7.61 -10.57 -11.76
N GLU A 115 8.31 -11.72 -11.74
CA GLU A 115 7.76 -13.06 -11.49
C GLU A 115 7.17 -13.30 -10.08
N ASN A 116 7.43 -12.43 -9.10
CA ASN A 116 6.96 -12.62 -7.71
C ASN A 116 5.75 -11.74 -7.33
N ILE A 117 5.19 -10.96 -8.26
CA ILE A 117 3.90 -10.27 -8.06
C ILE A 117 2.80 -11.08 -8.71
N ASP A 118 1.97 -11.75 -7.91
CA ASP A 118 0.72 -12.32 -8.40
C ASP A 118 -0.39 -11.26 -8.32
N ASP A 119 -0.41 -10.38 -9.32
CA ASP A 119 -1.48 -9.41 -9.60
C ASP A 119 -2.48 -9.97 -10.64
N GLY A 120 -2.42 -11.27 -10.93
CA GLY A 120 -3.17 -11.93 -11.99
C GLY A 120 -2.62 -11.72 -13.40
N THR A 121 -1.48 -11.01 -13.58
CA THR A 121 -0.90 -10.71 -14.90
C THR A 121 0.36 -11.51 -15.25
N LEU A 122 0.89 -12.31 -14.32
CA LEU A 122 2.14 -13.09 -14.47
C LEU A 122 2.21 -13.91 -15.76
N ASN A 123 1.09 -14.49 -16.19
CA ASN A 123 1.03 -15.37 -17.36
C ASN A 123 0.89 -14.61 -18.70
N VAL A 124 0.84 -13.27 -18.67
CA VAL A 124 0.63 -12.43 -19.85
C VAL A 124 1.97 -12.09 -20.51
N ILE A 125 2.52 -13.06 -21.23
CA ILE A 125 3.88 -12.99 -21.82
C ILE A 125 3.87 -12.76 -23.34
N ASP A 126 2.73 -12.94 -23.97
CA ASP A 126 2.56 -12.82 -25.42
C ASP A 126 1.20 -12.23 -25.78
N ARG A 127 0.98 -12.03 -27.09
CA ARG A 127 -0.26 -11.46 -27.60
C ARG A 127 -1.49 -12.32 -27.27
N GLN A 128 -1.35 -13.65 -27.25
CA GLN A 128 -2.48 -14.54 -27.03
C GLN A 128 -2.92 -14.50 -25.57
N SER A 129 -1.97 -14.67 -24.65
CA SER A 129 -2.21 -14.53 -23.21
C SER A 129 -2.74 -13.14 -22.83
N PHE A 130 -2.32 -12.08 -23.54
CA PHE A 130 -2.92 -10.75 -23.36
C PHE A 130 -4.38 -10.69 -23.79
N ALA A 131 -4.73 -11.25 -24.95
CA ALA A 131 -6.12 -11.30 -25.40
C ALA A 131 -7.00 -12.11 -24.42
N GLU A 132 -6.49 -13.25 -23.93
CA GLU A 132 -7.16 -14.07 -22.91
C GLU A 132 -7.36 -13.28 -21.60
N PHE A 133 -6.35 -12.52 -21.17
CA PHE A 133 -6.46 -11.63 -20.01
C PHE A 133 -7.56 -10.58 -20.18
N VAL A 134 -7.66 -9.93 -21.35
CA VAL A 134 -8.70 -8.93 -21.61
C VAL A 134 -10.11 -9.54 -21.56
N GLU A 135 -10.29 -10.77 -22.05
CA GLU A 135 -11.56 -11.48 -21.95
C GLU A 135 -11.92 -11.82 -20.50
N ILE A 136 -10.93 -12.23 -19.68
CA ILE A 136 -11.11 -12.46 -18.25
C ILE A 136 -11.52 -11.15 -17.55
N LEU A 137 -10.79 -10.06 -17.82
CA LEU A 137 -11.08 -8.74 -17.26
C LEU A 137 -12.48 -8.25 -17.63
N LEU A 138 -12.92 -8.51 -18.86
CA LEU A 138 -14.28 -8.18 -19.33
C LEU A 138 -15.37 -8.96 -18.58
N ALA A 139 -15.07 -10.20 -18.19
CA ALA A 139 -15.98 -11.10 -17.48
C ALA A 139 -16.03 -10.87 -15.95
N GLU A 140 -15.12 -10.07 -15.39
CA GLU A 140 -15.12 -9.73 -13.97
C GLU A 140 -16.42 -9.01 -13.55
N ASN A 141 -16.76 -9.14 -12.27
CA ASN A 141 -17.90 -8.44 -11.69
C ASN A 141 -17.60 -6.93 -11.58
N LYS A 142 -18.03 -6.16 -12.58
CA LYS A 142 -17.80 -4.71 -12.66
C LYS A 142 -18.36 -3.90 -11.48
N GLN A 143 -19.24 -4.48 -10.65
CA GLN A 143 -19.71 -3.83 -9.42
C GLN A 143 -18.61 -3.72 -8.34
N GLU A 144 -17.54 -4.50 -8.47
CA GLU A 144 -16.40 -4.48 -7.55
C GLU A 144 -15.31 -3.49 -7.98
N TRP A 145 -15.41 -2.91 -9.19
CA TRP A 145 -14.47 -1.90 -9.66
C TRP A 145 -14.76 -0.56 -9.00
N GLU A 146 -13.72 0.21 -8.68
CA GLU A 146 -13.87 1.56 -8.11
C GLU A 146 -14.33 2.56 -9.19
N VAL A 147 -14.04 2.27 -10.46
CA VAL A 147 -14.41 3.07 -11.63
C VAL A 147 -15.89 3.00 -11.97
N GLN A 148 -16.51 4.16 -12.18
CA GLN A 148 -17.96 4.31 -12.37
C GLN A 148 -18.41 4.33 -13.84
N ASN A 149 -17.54 4.70 -14.79
CA ASN A 149 -17.87 4.83 -16.21
C ASN A 149 -16.64 4.65 -17.12
N ILE A 150 -16.87 4.60 -18.43
CA ILE A 150 -15.83 4.33 -19.43
C ILE A 150 -14.86 5.50 -19.59
N GLU A 151 -15.32 6.73 -19.43
CA GLU A 151 -14.49 7.93 -19.50
C GLU A 151 -13.43 7.91 -18.38
N GLN A 152 -13.86 7.66 -17.14
CA GLN A 152 -12.99 7.51 -15.98
C GLN A 152 -12.03 6.32 -16.17
N PHE A 153 -12.49 5.21 -16.73
CA PHE A 153 -11.62 4.06 -17.00
C PHE A 153 -10.48 4.44 -17.97
N ILE A 154 -10.79 5.18 -19.04
CA ILE A 154 -9.80 5.63 -20.02
C ILE A 154 -8.84 6.67 -19.40
N GLU A 155 -9.35 7.59 -18.58
CA GLU A 155 -8.53 8.52 -17.82
C GLU A 155 -7.55 7.78 -16.89
N ASN A 156 -8.03 6.76 -16.18
CA ASN A 156 -7.23 5.93 -15.30
C ASN A 156 -6.16 5.12 -16.04
N ILE A 157 -6.46 4.61 -17.25
CA ILE A 157 -5.44 3.97 -18.11
C ILE A 157 -4.30 4.96 -18.40
N SER A 158 -4.64 6.20 -18.76
CA SER A 158 -3.64 7.23 -19.05
C SER A 158 -2.84 7.61 -17.81
N ALA A 159 -3.49 7.78 -16.65
CA ALA A 159 -2.82 8.11 -15.40
C ALA A 159 -1.87 6.98 -14.97
N TYR A 160 -2.36 5.74 -14.94
CA TYR A 160 -1.55 4.59 -14.53
C TYR A 160 -0.37 4.34 -15.48
N ALA A 161 -0.54 4.55 -16.79
CA ALA A 161 0.56 4.44 -17.75
C ALA A 161 1.69 5.46 -17.50
N GLN A 162 1.39 6.62 -16.90
CA GLN A 162 2.39 7.62 -16.51
C GLN A 162 3.07 7.26 -15.18
N ASP A 163 2.33 6.64 -14.27
CA ASP A 163 2.79 6.40 -12.89
C ASP A 163 3.45 5.01 -12.69
N ILE A 164 3.24 4.06 -13.60
CA ILE A 164 3.69 2.66 -13.45
C ILE A 164 5.22 2.52 -13.34
N ASP A 165 6.01 3.44 -13.89
CA ASP A 165 7.48 3.41 -13.71
C ASP A 165 7.86 3.74 -12.26
N GLY A 166 7.09 4.60 -11.59
CA GLY A 166 7.21 4.87 -10.16
C GLY A 166 6.91 3.63 -9.31
N LEU A 167 5.89 2.84 -9.69
CA LEU A 167 5.62 1.53 -9.08
C LEU A 167 6.83 0.60 -9.25
N TYR A 168 7.41 0.50 -10.45
CA TYR A 168 8.53 -0.38 -10.73
C TYR A 168 9.78 0.02 -9.94
N HIS A 169 10.06 1.32 -9.86
CA HIS A 169 11.15 1.86 -9.05
C HIS A 169 10.96 1.52 -7.57
N ASN A 170 9.78 1.83 -7.04
CA ASN A 170 9.42 1.52 -5.66
C ASN A 170 9.54 0.02 -5.39
N LEU A 171 9.11 -0.81 -6.34
CA LEU A 171 9.14 -2.25 -6.17
C LEU A 171 10.53 -2.90 -6.40
N GLY A 172 11.53 -2.10 -6.81
CA GLY A 172 12.87 -2.59 -7.09
C GLY A 172 12.92 -3.53 -8.29
N PHE A 173 12.11 -3.28 -9.31
CA PHE A 173 12.11 -4.06 -10.54
C PHE A 173 13.39 -3.82 -11.35
N ASP A 174 13.94 -4.90 -11.91
CA ASP A 174 15.11 -4.84 -12.81
C ASP A 174 14.75 -4.35 -14.24
N THR A 175 13.47 -4.05 -14.48
CA THR A 175 12.93 -3.55 -15.75
C THR A 175 12.28 -2.18 -15.57
N SER A 176 12.05 -1.45 -16.66
CA SER A 176 11.38 -0.15 -16.69
C SER A 176 10.14 -0.20 -17.59
N ALA A 177 9.18 0.69 -17.33
CA ALA A 177 8.02 0.91 -18.18
C ALA A 177 8.38 1.37 -19.61
N GLU A 178 9.61 1.86 -19.82
CA GLU A 178 10.15 2.26 -21.13
C GLU A 178 10.37 1.08 -22.08
N THR A 179 10.39 -0.16 -21.57
CA THR A 179 10.42 -1.38 -22.40
C THR A 179 9.05 -2.06 -22.32
N PRO A 180 8.12 -1.77 -23.25
CA PRO A 180 6.76 -2.28 -23.17
C PRO A 180 6.72 -3.80 -23.31
N THR A 181 6.03 -4.46 -22.39
CA THR A 181 5.73 -5.90 -22.42
C THR A 181 4.21 -6.10 -22.43
N TRP A 182 3.74 -7.27 -22.91
CA TRP A 182 2.32 -7.61 -22.85
C TRP A 182 1.77 -7.56 -21.42
N ARG A 183 2.61 -7.91 -20.44
CA ARG A 183 2.30 -7.81 -19.02
C ARG A 183 2.12 -6.37 -18.55
N ILE A 184 2.99 -5.44 -18.95
CA ILE A 184 2.83 -4.01 -18.64
C ILE A 184 1.46 -3.51 -19.12
N PHE A 185 1.04 -3.88 -20.34
CA PHE A 185 -0.29 -3.52 -20.83
C PHE A 185 -1.41 -4.13 -19.98
N ALA A 186 -1.28 -5.38 -19.53
CA ALA A 186 -2.25 -6.01 -18.64
C ALA A 186 -2.30 -5.33 -17.26
N GLN A 187 -1.14 -4.95 -16.70
CA GLN A 187 -1.04 -4.22 -15.43
C GLN A 187 -1.68 -2.85 -15.52
N ILE A 188 -1.48 -2.10 -16.62
CA ILE A 188 -2.15 -0.81 -16.85
C ILE A 188 -3.67 -0.99 -16.89
N LEU A 189 -4.18 -1.99 -17.62
CA LEU A 189 -5.61 -2.26 -17.70
C LEU A 189 -6.21 -2.70 -16.37
N LYS A 190 -5.49 -3.54 -15.60
CA LYS A 190 -5.93 -3.97 -14.27
C LYS A 190 -5.88 -2.84 -13.25
N GLY A 191 -4.80 -2.07 -13.22
CA GLY A 191 -4.64 -0.90 -12.35
C GLY A 191 -5.75 0.12 -12.59
N ALA A 192 -6.13 0.34 -13.86
CA ALA A 192 -7.19 1.27 -14.21
C ALA A 192 -8.57 0.92 -13.60
N THR A 193 -8.83 -0.33 -13.18
CA THR A 193 -10.11 -0.70 -12.54
C THR A 193 -10.23 -0.23 -11.10
N ILE A 194 -9.11 0.14 -10.47
CA ILE A 194 -8.98 0.49 -9.04
C ILE A 194 -8.31 1.85 -8.79
N TYR A 195 -7.84 2.54 -9.83
CA TYR A 195 -7.21 3.85 -9.67
C TYR A 195 -8.29 4.92 -9.39
N GLU A 196 -8.03 5.85 -8.45
CA GLU A 196 -8.92 6.98 -8.12
C GLU A 196 -8.32 8.31 -8.58
#